data_AF-D9R5F5-F1
#
_entry.id   AF-D9R5F5-F1
#
_cell.length_a   1.000
_cell.length_b   1.000
_cell.length_c   1.000
_cell.angle_alpha   90.00
_cell.angle_beta   90.00
_cell.angle_gamma   90.00
#
_symmetry.space_group_name_H-M   'P 1'
#
loop_
_entity.id
_entity.type
_entity.pdbx_description
1 polymer ?
#
loop_
_entity_poly.entity_id
_entity_poly.type
_entity_poly.pdbx_seq_one_letter_code
_entity_poly.pdbx_strand_id
1 'polypeptide(L)'
;MISEADFIIYNTAKKRTKVCDNAETDAQTIVSLEKEVRYYRNIIEQMERVLVRNVENIMFLCDRRACDTCLKECKHTSDIKHAENFQLSMGGKRFIEKETKAYFKACQAAGPERNT
;
A
#
# COMPACT_ATOMS: atom_id res chain seq x y z
N MET A 1 -9.65 -34.57 -59.65
CA MET A 1 -10.34 -34.74 -58.34
C MET A 1 -9.27 -34.71 -57.27
N ILE A 2 -9.44 -33.89 -56.23
CA ILE A 2 -8.51 -33.89 -55.08
C ILE A 2 -8.77 -35.18 -54.30
N SER A 3 -7.72 -35.92 -53.94
CA SER A 3 -7.92 -37.15 -53.17
C SER A 3 -8.39 -36.82 -51.76
N GLU A 4 -9.15 -37.72 -51.14
CA GLU A 4 -9.63 -37.54 -49.77
C GLU A 4 -8.46 -37.37 -48.78
N ALA A 5 -7.33 -38.04 -49.04
CA ALA A 5 -6.10 -37.91 -48.28
C ALA A 5 -5.53 -36.47 -48.36
N ASP A 6 -5.50 -35.86 -49.54
CA ASP A 6 -5.00 -34.49 -49.72
C ASP A 6 -5.86 -33.46 -48.97
N PHE A 7 -7.19 -33.69 -48.94
CA PHE A 7 -8.12 -32.82 -48.21
C PHE A 7 -7.93 -32.91 -46.68
N ILE A 8 -7.66 -34.10 -46.15
CA ILE A 8 -7.39 -34.30 -44.71
C ILE A 8 -6.05 -33.65 -44.31
N ILE A 9 -5.02 -33.79 -45.15
CA ILE A 9 -3.70 -33.20 -44.92
C ILE A 9 -3.81 -31.66 -44.87
N TYR A 10 -4.50 -31.06 -45.84
CA TYR A 10 -4.71 -29.61 -45.90
C TYR A 10 -5.42 -29.06 -44.65
N ASN A 11 -6.52 -29.69 -44.23
CA ASN A 11 -7.28 -29.21 -43.07
C ASN A 11 -6.53 -29.38 -41.75
N THR A 12 -5.77 -30.48 -41.61
CA THR A 12 -4.90 -30.70 -40.47
C THR A 12 -3.80 -29.65 -40.38
N ALA A 13 -3.16 -29.32 -41.51
CA ALA A 13 -2.15 -28.27 -41.59
C ALA A 13 -2.72 -26.90 -41.19
N LYS A 14 -3.89 -26.53 -41.71
CA LYS A 14 -4.56 -25.25 -41.40
C LYS A 14 -4.99 -25.12 -39.94
N LYS A 15 -5.41 -26.22 -39.31
CA LYS A 15 -5.68 -26.23 -37.85
C LYS A 15 -4.40 -26.04 -37.05
N ARG A 16 -3.31 -26.71 -37.43
CA ARG A 16 -2.01 -26.58 -36.76
C ARG A 16 -1.45 -25.17 -36.83
N THR A 17 -1.47 -24.53 -38.00
CA THR A 17 -1.00 -23.14 -38.15
C THR A 17 -1.78 -22.20 -37.23
N LYS A 18 -3.12 -22.30 -37.21
CA LYS A 18 -3.96 -21.47 -36.33
C LYS A 18 -3.65 -21.67 -34.83
N VAL A 19 -3.34 -22.90 -34.42
CA VAL A 19 -2.95 -23.18 -33.02
C VAL A 19 -1.59 -22.55 -32.69
N CYS A 20 -0.63 -22.61 -33.62
CA CYS A 20 0.68 -21.97 -33.44
C CYS A 20 0.58 -20.43 -33.37
N ASP A 21 -0.21 -19.82 -34.25
CA ASP A 21 -0.40 -18.36 -34.27
C ASP A 21 -1.03 -17.84 -32.96
N ASN A 22 -2.01 -18.58 -32.42
CA ASN A 22 -2.61 -18.27 -31.13
C ASN A 22 -1.60 -18.41 -29.99
N ALA A 23 -0.81 -19.48 -29.98
CA ALA A 23 0.21 -19.71 -28.94
C ALA A 23 1.31 -18.62 -28.95
N GLU A 24 1.68 -18.12 -30.13
CA GLU A 24 2.62 -17.01 -30.26
C GLU A 24 2.03 -15.70 -29.73
N THR A 25 0.76 -15.44 -30.03
CA THR A 25 0.02 -14.26 -29.53
C THR A 25 -0.11 -14.30 -28.00
N ASP A 26 -0.41 -15.48 -27.44
CA ASP A 26 -0.49 -15.70 -25.99
C ASP A 26 0.87 -15.48 -25.32
N ALA A 27 1.96 -16.00 -25.92
CA ALA A 27 3.32 -15.81 -25.42
C ALA A 27 3.72 -14.33 -25.41
N GLN A 28 3.40 -13.59 -26.48
CA GLN A 28 3.65 -12.14 -26.54
C GLN A 28 2.86 -11.38 -25.48
N THR A 29 1.60 -11.77 -25.25
CA THR A 29 0.75 -11.17 -24.22
C THR A 29 1.31 -11.42 -22.82
N ILE A 30 1.76 -12.64 -22.53
CA ILE A 30 2.41 -12.99 -21.25
C ILE A 30 3.65 -12.13 -21.02
N VAL A 31 4.54 -12.02 -22.02
CA VAL A 31 5.75 -11.18 -21.90
C VAL A 31 5.40 -9.71 -21.63
N SER A 32 4.33 -9.19 -22.26
CA SER A 32 3.86 -7.83 -22.00
C SER A 32 3.39 -7.66 -20.55
N LEU A 33 2.57 -8.59 -20.06
CA LEU A 33 2.07 -8.58 -18.68
C LEU A 33 3.19 -8.73 -17.65
N GLU A 34 4.20 -9.56 -17.93
CA GLU A 34 5.37 -9.72 -17.06
C GLU A 34 6.16 -8.40 -16.90
N LYS A 35 6.24 -7.59 -17.95
CA LYS A 35 6.86 -6.26 -17.89
C LYS A 35 6.06 -5.30 -17.00
N GLU A 36 4.73 -5.29 -17.13
CA GLU A 36 3.86 -4.47 -16.29
C GLU A 36 3.91 -4.90 -14.82
N VAL A 37 3.82 -6.21 -14.54
CA VAL A 37 3.94 -6.75 -13.18
C VAL A 37 5.27 -6.36 -12.56
N ARG A 38 6.37 -6.44 -13.31
CA ARG A 38 7.70 -6.01 -12.86
C ARG A 38 7.74 -4.52 -12.54
N TYR A 39 7.12 -3.69 -13.38
CA TYR A 39 7.04 -2.24 -13.16
C TYR A 39 6.31 -1.90 -11.87
N TYR A 40 5.12 -2.47 -11.66
CA TYR A 40 4.35 -2.21 -10.43
C TYR A 40 5.02 -2.75 -9.18
N ARG A 41 5.70 -3.90 -9.25
CA ARG A 41 6.50 -4.42 -8.12
C ARG A 41 7.57 -3.42 -7.68
N ASN A 42 8.31 -2.85 -8.63
CA ASN A 42 9.35 -1.85 -8.31
C ASN A 42 8.75 -0.61 -7.63
N ILE A 43 7.62 -0.11 -8.12
CA ILE A 43 6.91 1.02 -7.48
C ILE A 43 6.53 0.69 -6.04
N ILE A 44 5.95 -0.49 -5.79
CA ILE A 44 5.57 -0.92 -4.45
C ILE A 44 6.79 -0.98 -3.52
N GLU A 45 7.89 -1.61 -3.97
CA GLU A 45 9.14 -1.67 -3.20
C GLU A 45 9.69 -0.27 -2.89
N GLN A 46 9.59 0.69 -3.81
CA GLN A 46 10.00 2.07 -3.56
C GLN A 46 9.07 2.77 -2.56
N MET A 47 7.75 2.59 -2.68
CA MET A 47 6.78 3.17 -1.75
C MET A 47 6.96 2.62 -0.34
N GLU A 48 7.19 1.32 -0.18
CA GLU A 48 7.48 0.70 1.12
C GLU A 48 8.73 1.32 1.76
N ARG A 49 9.81 1.53 1.00
CA ARG A 49 11.02 2.20 1.50
C ARG A 49 10.75 3.62 1.97
N VAL A 50 9.91 4.37 1.26
CA VAL A 50 9.52 5.74 1.64
C VAL A 50 8.67 5.71 2.92
N LEU A 51 7.70 4.80 3.00
CA LEU A 51 6.82 4.67 4.16
C LEU A 51 7.59 4.25 5.42
N VAL A 52 8.47 3.24 5.32
CA VAL A 52 9.31 2.80 6.44
C VAL A 52 10.21 3.93 6.94
N ARG A 53 10.90 4.63 6.03
CA ARG A 53 11.75 5.78 6.41
C ARG A 53 10.96 6.89 7.07
N ASN A 54 9.73 7.17 6.62
CA ASN A 54 8.92 8.21 7.22
C ASN A 54 8.45 7.82 8.63
N VAL A 55 8.10 6.56 8.87
CA VAL A 55 7.70 6.07 10.19
C VAL A 55 8.87 6.12 11.18
N GLU A 56 10.09 5.77 10.76
CA GLU A 56 11.30 5.83 11.59
C GLU A 56 11.68 7.26 12.05
N ASN A 57 11.15 8.29 11.38
CA ASN A 57 11.43 9.69 11.69
C ASN A 57 10.30 10.37 12.50
N ILE A 58 9.21 9.66 12.82
CA ILE A 58 8.15 10.23 13.65
C ILE A 58 8.57 10.13 15.12
N MET A 59 8.66 11.29 15.76
CA MET A 59 8.99 11.42 17.17
C MET A 59 7.79 12.01 17.91
N PHE A 60 7.41 11.38 19.01
CA PHE A 60 6.36 11.83 19.92
C PHE A 60 6.97 12.39 21.21
N LEU A 61 6.23 13.21 21.95
CA LEU A 61 6.62 13.61 23.30
C LEU A 61 6.62 12.38 24.22
N CYS A 62 7.72 12.16 24.94
CA CYS A 62 7.86 11.02 25.84
C CYS A 62 7.04 11.24 27.12
N ASP A 63 6.17 10.29 27.45
CA ASP A 63 5.34 10.29 28.67
C ASP A 63 6.13 9.99 29.96
N ARG A 64 7.44 9.72 29.81
CA ARG A 64 8.41 9.42 30.86
C ARG A 64 8.12 8.17 31.70
N ARG A 65 7.17 7.32 31.27
CA ARG A 65 6.87 6.06 31.96
C ARG A 65 7.88 4.95 31.65
N ALA A 66 8.60 5.05 30.53
CA ALA A 66 9.69 4.17 30.15
C ALA A 66 10.84 4.95 29.46
N CYS A 67 11.60 5.72 30.25
CA CYS A 67 12.68 6.56 29.71
C CYS A 67 13.85 5.77 29.09
N ASP A 68 14.02 4.49 29.42
CA ASP A 68 15.10 3.64 28.90
C ASP A 68 15.04 3.49 27.36
N THR A 69 13.86 3.70 26.77
CA THR A 69 13.61 3.67 25.33
C THR A 69 13.49 5.06 24.68
N CYS A 70 13.57 6.14 25.46
CA CYS A 70 13.43 7.51 24.93
C CYS A 70 14.77 8.06 24.41
N LEU A 71 14.73 8.83 23.32
CA LEU A 71 15.90 9.50 22.74
C LEU A 71 16.27 10.74 23.57
N LYS A 72 17.59 10.97 23.76
CA LYS A 72 18.27 12.11 24.42
C LYS A 72 17.40 12.93 25.41
N GLU A 73 17.80 12.92 26.68
CA GLU A 73 17.16 13.69 27.77
C GLU A 73 15.69 13.32 28.06
N CYS A 74 15.23 12.13 27.62
CA CYS A 74 13.85 11.65 27.81
C CYS A 74 12.77 12.65 27.35
N LYS A 75 13.06 13.40 26.27
CA LYS A 75 12.11 14.38 25.70
C LYS A 75 11.19 13.76 24.65
N HIS A 76 11.72 12.85 23.84
CA HIS A 76 10.97 12.26 22.72
C HIS A 76 11.11 10.74 22.66
N THR A 77 10.11 10.08 22.10
CA THR A 77 10.04 8.63 21.87
C THR A 77 9.56 8.35 20.45
N SER A 78 10.04 7.26 19.84
CA SER A 78 9.48 6.73 18.59
C SER A 78 8.36 5.70 18.84
N ASP A 79 8.20 5.25 20.10
CA ASP A 79 7.10 4.35 20.47
C ASP A 79 5.85 5.15 20.86
N ILE A 80 4.82 5.06 20.02
CA ILE A 80 3.52 5.71 20.24
C ILE A 80 2.82 5.26 21.54
N LYS A 81 3.17 4.10 22.11
CA LYS A 81 2.67 3.66 23.43
C LYS A 81 3.15 4.53 24.57
N HIS A 82 4.31 5.17 24.38
CA HIS A 82 4.95 6.09 25.32
C HIS A 82 4.73 7.55 24.93
N ALA A 83 3.86 7.82 23.96
CA ALA A 83 3.56 9.18 23.55
C ALA A 83 2.63 9.86 24.56
N GLU A 84 3.07 10.98 25.13
CA GLU A 84 2.33 11.75 26.14
C GLU A 84 0.94 12.16 25.65
N ASN A 85 0.83 12.53 24.37
CA ASN A 85 -0.40 13.05 23.78
C ASN A 85 -1.30 11.98 23.17
N PHE A 86 -0.97 10.69 23.25
CA PHE A 86 -1.79 9.63 22.64
C PHE A 86 -2.28 8.63 23.67
N GLN A 87 -3.44 8.04 23.39
CA GLN A 87 -4.01 6.96 24.18
C GLN A 87 -4.63 5.91 23.27
N LEU A 88 -4.74 4.68 23.76
CA LEU A 88 -5.41 3.61 23.03
C LEU A 88 -6.93 3.86 23.06
N SER A 89 -7.57 3.77 21.89
CA SER A 89 -9.04 3.85 21.76
C SER A 89 -9.73 2.70 22.51
N MET A 90 -11.00 2.87 22.85
CA MET A 90 -11.80 1.85 23.58
C MET A 90 -11.86 0.47 22.89
N GLY A 91 -11.58 0.40 21.59
CA GLY A 91 -11.50 -0.87 20.85
C GLY A 91 -10.10 -1.49 20.79
N GLY A 92 -9.09 -0.89 21.41
CA GLY A 92 -7.71 -1.41 21.47
C GLY A 92 -6.92 -1.39 20.16
N LYS A 93 -7.53 -0.96 19.05
CA LYS A 93 -6.97 -1.10 17.70
C LYS A 93 -6.25 0.13 17.16
N ARG A 94 -6.48 1.29 17.76
CA ARG A 94 -5.98 2.58 17.28
C ARG A 94 -5.54 3.45 18.43
N PHE A 95 -4.45 4.20 18.25
CA PHE A 95 -4.10 5.32 19.10
C PHE A 95 -4.85 6.56 18.64
N ILE A 96 -5.40 7.30 19.59
CA ILE A 96 -6.08 8.58 19.37
C ILE A 96 -5.37 9.65 20.18
N GLU A 97 -5.31 10.87 19.64
CA GLU A 97 -4.78 12.00 20.39
C GLU A 97 -5.68 12.27 21.62
N LYS A 98 -5.05 12.60 22.74
CA LYS A 98 -5.72 13.02 23.95
C LYS A 98 -6.25 14.42 23.70
N GLU A 99 -7.56 14.53 23.45
CA GLU A 99 -8.21 15.85 23.46
C GLU A 99 -8.12 16.44 24.86
N THR A 100 -7.43 17.59 25.00
CA THR A 100 -7.49 18.34 26.25
C THR A 100 -8.86 19.00 26.37
N LYS A 101 -9.41 19.07 27.58
CA LYS A 101 -10.69 19.78 27.85
C LYS A 101 -10.69 21.23 27.33
N ALA A 102 -9.50 21.84 27.19
CA ALA A 102 -9.33 23.17 26.61
C ALA A 102 -9.67 23.20 25.11
N TYR A 103 -9.28 22.17 24.34
CA TYR A 103 -9.60 22.06 22.91
C TYR A 103 -11.10 21.86 22.67
N PHE A 104 -11.76 21.03 23.46
CA PHE A 104 -13.21 20.83 23.38
C PHE A 104 -13.98 22.14 23.60
N LYS A 105 -13.50 22.98 24.53
CA LYS A 105 -14.08 24.28 24.84
C LYS A 105 -13.84 25.30 23.72
N ALA A 106 -12.68 25.26 23.06
CA ALA A 106 -12.37 26.09 21.90
C ALA A 106 -13.22 25.74 20.67
N CYS A 107 -13.43 24.45 20.39
CA CYS A 107 -14.31 24.02 19.30
C CYS A 107 -15.79 24.38 19.53
N GLN A 108 -16.27 24.33 20.78
CA GLN A 108 -17.62 24.79 21.12
C GLN A 108 -17.77 26.32 21.04
N ALA A 109 -16.71 27.06 21.37
CA ALA A 109 -16.70 28.52 21.30
C ALA A 109 -16.57 29.07 19.87
N ALA A 110 -15.95 28.32 18.95
CA ALA A 110 -15.77 28.74 17.57
C ALA A 110 -17.07 28.79 16.75
N GLY A 111 -18.12 28.05 17.17
CA GLY A 111 -19.39 27.97 16.43
C GLY A 111 -19.22 27.42 15.00
N PRO A 112 -20.29 26.99 14.31
CA PRO A 112 -20.21 26.81 12.87
C PRO A 112 -20.04 28.21 12.26
N GLU A 113 -18.95 28.44 11.53
CA GLU A 113 -18.86 29.57 10.60
C GLU A 113 -20.07 29.50 9.67
N ARG A 114 -21.08 30.32 9.97
CA ARG A 114 -22.17 30.56 9.04
C ARG A 114 -21.58 31.41 7.92
N ASN A 115 -21.17 30.73 6.85
CA ASN A 115 -20.93 31.37 5.56
C ASN A 115 -22.22 32.07 5.14
N THR A 116 -22.32 33.36 5.43
CA THR A 116 -23.31 34.28 4.84
C THR A 116 -22.85 34.75 3.49
#